data_AF-A0A537US99-F1
#
_entry.id   AF-A0A537US99-F1
#
_cell.length_a   1.000
_cell.length_b   1.000
_cell.length_c   1.000
_cell.angle_alpha   90.00
_cell.angle_beta   90.00
_cell.angle_gamma   90.00
#
_symmetry.space_group_name_H-M   'P 1'
#
loop_
_entity.id
_entity.type
_entity.pdbx_description
1 polymer ?
#
loop_
_entity_poly.entity_id
_entity_poly.type
_entity_poly.pdbx_seq_one_letter_code
_entity_poly.pdbx_strand_id
1 'polypeptide(L)'
;MGWLRYGCAVAAVAAAGTFGAPTAALAQDYPTRPIRLLVVTAAGGLMDVAARVTAEHVGKALGQSIVIENRPGGGGNLGAEAIAKAPPDGYTIGLIQLGNVAINPHIYADLTFDPLNDLVPVAPVTSSPILVVANAKVAADDLRELIALAKQSPGKLSYGSGGPGTAPHLAGEMFKRLAGVDILHVPYRGVGPAVNDLVGGHIQLTFAGWGAVRGPVEAGLAKVLA
;
A
#
# COMPACT_ATOMS: atom_id res chain seq x y z
N MET A 1 30.58 73.13 -51.69
CA MET A 1 31.25 72.07 -50.90
C MET A 1 30.69 72.06 -49.47
N GLY A 2 29.60 71.30 -49.28
CA GLY A 2 29.43 70.34 -48.20
C GLY A 2 29.67 70.66 -46.72
N TRP A 3 28.55 70.73 -45.99
CA TRP A 3 28.27 70.23 -44.61
C TRP A 3 28.43 71.18 -43.39
N LEU A 4 27.27 71.76 -42.98
CA LEU A 4 26.88 72.25 -41.64
C LEU A 4 27.01 71.11 -40.60
N ARG A 5 27.44 71.24 -39.33
CA ARG A 5 27.09 72.09 -38.15
C ARG A 5 25.66 71.90 -37.54
N TYR A 6 25.67 71.22 -36.38
CA TYR A 6 24.74 71.23 -35.21
C TYR A 6 23.45 70.40 -35.19
N GLY A 7 23.22 69.71 -34.06
CA GLY A 7 21.88 69.56 -33.48
C GLY A 7 21.50 68.18 -32.91
N CYS A 8 21.32 68.12 -31.59
CA CYS A 8 20.76 67.00 -30.82
C CYS A 8 19.43 66.43 -31.36
N ALA A 9 19.24 65.11 -31.24
CA ALA A 9 17.98 64.52 -30.74
C ALA A 9 18.16 63.02 -30.44
N VAL A 10 18.10 62.66 -29.16
CA VAL A 10 17.89 61.29 -28.68
C VAL A 10 16.45 60.92 -29.02
N ALA A 11 16.23 59.99 -29.95
CA ALA A 11 14.92 59.42 -30.22
C ALA A 11 14.78 58.09 -29.46
N ALA A 12 14.24 58.16 -28.25
CA ALA A 12 13.77 57.01 -27.50
C ALA A 12 12.53 56.43 -28.20
N VAL A 13 12.68 55.29 -28.85
CA VAL A 13 11.53 54.50 -29.35
C VAL A 13 10.94 53.77 -28.16
N ALA A 14 9.86 54.32 -27.61
CA ALA A 14 9.01 53.67 -26.63
C ALA A 14 8.28 52.50 -27.31
N ALA A 15 8.87 51.30 -27.24
CA ALA A 15 8.15 50.06 -27.49
C ALA A 15 7.17 49.86 -26.32
N ALA A 16 5.93 50.29 -26.51
CA ALA A 16 4.82 50.04 -25.60
C ALA A 16 4.66 48.52 -25.45
N GLY A 17 5.15 48.00 -24.33
CA GLY A 17 4.88 46.64 -23.91
C GLY A 17 3.39 46.50 -23.69
N THR A 18 2.71 45.79 -24.60
CA THR A 18 1.48 45.07 -24.26
C THR A 18 1.86 44.00 -23.24
N PHE A 19 1.96 44.42 -21.98
CA PHE A 19 1.82 43.51 -20.84
C PHE A 19 0.42 42.91 -20.97
N GLY A 20 0.35 41.73 -21.57
CA GLY A 20 -0.84 40.89 -21.48
C GLY A 20 -1.17 40.75 -19.99
N ALA A 21 -2.33 41.26 -19.61
CA ALA A 21 -2.84 41.09 -18.26
C ALA A 21 -2.76 39.59 -17.91
N PRO A 22 -2.25 39.22 -16.72
CA PRO A 22 -2.31 37.83 -16.29
C PRO A 22 -3.79 37.45 -16.27
N THR A 23 -4.21 36.62 -17.22
CA THR A 23 -5.46 35.90 -17.09
C THR A 23 -5.32 35.08 -15.82
N ALA A 24 -6.01 35.50 -14.77
CA ALA A 24 -6.15 34.70 -13.57
C ALA A 24 -6.66 33.34 -14.03
N ALA A 25 -5.78 32.33 -13.99
CA ALA A 25 -6.21 30.96 -14.13
C ALA A 25 -7.18 30.74 -12.96
N LEU A 26 -8.48 30.71 -13.25
CA LEU A 26 -9.46 30.21 -12.31
C LEU A 26 -9.04 28.78 -12.03
N ALA A 27 -8.49 28.54 -10.84
CA ALA A 27 -8.35 27.19 -10.34
C ALA A 27 -9.72 26.54 -10.51
N GLN A 28 -9.82 25.52 -11.36
CA GLN A 28 -11.07 24.78 -11.47
C GLN A 28 -11.34 24.19 -10.08
N ASP A 29 -12.56 24.37 -9.58
CA ASP A 29 -12.98 23.81 -8.30
C ASP A 29 -12.89 22.28 -8.38
N TYR A 30 -11.79 21.71 -7.89
CA TYR A 30 -11.63 20.26 -7.81
C TYR A 30 -12.30 19.76 -6.52
N PRO A 31 -13.07 18.66 -6.56
CA PRO A 31 -13.51 17.89 -7.74
C PRO A 31 -14.87 18.35 -8.32
N THR A 32 -15.01 18.36 -9.67
CA THR A 32 -16.27 18.69 -10.38
C THR A 32 -17.07 17.48 -10.86
N ARG A 33 -16.50 16.27 -10.71
CA ARG A 33 -17.10 15.00 -11.15
C ARG A 33 -16.67 13.86 -10.21
N PRO A 34 -17.31 12.69 -10.29
CA PRO A 34 -16.93 11.53 -9.48
C PRO A 34 -15.46 11.13 -9.63
N ILE A 35 -14.86 10.71 -8.52
CA ILE A 35 -13.48 10.20 -8.46
C ILE A 35 -13.51 8.68 -8.49
N ARG A 36 -12.59 8.05 -9.22
CA ARG A 36 -12.37 6.60 -9.22
C ARG A 36 -11.31 6.23 -8.19
N LEU A 37 -11.63 5.29 -7.30
CA LEU A 37 -10.71 4.70 -6.33
C LEU A 37 -10.39 3.26 -6.73
N LEU A 38 -9.20 3.04 -7.27
CA LEU A 38 -8.72 1.70 -7.63
C LEU A 38 -8.18 0.98 -6.39
N VAL A 39 -8.62 -0.25 -6.17
CA VAL A 39 -8.17 -1.10 -5.05
C VAL A 39 -7.43 -2.30 -5.63
N VAL A 40 -6.19 -2.53 -5.21
CA VAL A 40 -5.30 -3.56 -5.79
C VAL A 40 -5.63 -5.01 -5.37
N THR A 41 -6.68 -5.21 -4.59
CA THR A 41 -7.15 -6.52 -4.12
C THR A 41 -8.57 -6.81 -4.57
N ALA A 42 -9.00 -8.07 -4.48
CA ALA A 42 -10.37 -8.47 -4.73
C ALA A 42 -11.36 -7.80 -3.76
N ALA A 43 -12.61 -7.67 -4.21
CA ALA A 43 -13.71 -7.15 -3.39
C ALA A 43 -13.94 -8.03 -2.14
N GLY A 44 -14.41 -7.42 -1.05
CA GLY A 44 -14.69 -8.10 0.22
C GLY A 44 -13.47 -8.34 1.11
N GLY A 45 -12.25 -8.01 0.66
CA GLY A 45 -11.04 -8.03 1.50
C GLY A 45 -10.89 -6.78 2.38
N LEU A 46 -9.92 -6.80 3.29
CA LEU A 46 -9.64 -5.68 4.22
C LEU A 46 -9.47 -4.32 3.50
N MET A 47 -8.74 -4.30 2.39
CA MET A 47 -8.55 -3.07 1.61
C MET A 47 -9.84 -2.59 0.95
N ASP A 48 -10.71 -3.49 0.50
CA ASP A 48 -12.02 -3.11 -0.06
C ASP A 48 -12.92 -2.48 1.00
N VAL A 49 -12.94 -3.05 2.21
CA VAL A 49 -13.66 -2.47 3.35
C VAL A 49 -13.11 -1.09 3.70
N ALA A 50 -11.78 -0.94 3.80
CA ALA A 50 -11.15 0.36 4.05
C ALA A 50 -11.48 1.37 2.94
N ALA A 51 -11.47 0.94 1.67
CA ALA A 51 -11.84 1.79 0.53
C ALA A 51 -13.30 2.25 0.62
N ARG A 52 -14.23 1.38 1.00
CA ARG A 52 -15.66 1.73 1.19
C ARG A 52 -15.86 2.77 2.28
N VAL A 53 -15.22 2.59 3.42
CA VAL A 53 -15.26 3.57 4.53
C VAL A 53 -14.67 4.91 4.10
N THR A 54 -13.54 4.87 3.37
CA THR A 54 -12.88 6.07 2.84
C THR A 54 -13.78 6.79 1.83
N ALA A 55 -14.31 6.06 0.86
CA ALA A 55 -15.19 6.59 -0.19
C ALA A 55 -16.42 7.29 0.41
N GLU A 56 -17.00 6.71 1.46
CA GLU A 56 -18.15 7.30 2.14
C GLU A 56 -17.80 8.65 2.81
N HIS A 57 -16.74 8.71 3.61
CA HIS A 57 -16.41 9.90 4.40
C HIS A 57 -15.77 10.99 3.55
N VAL A 58 -14.81 10.63 2.70
CA VAL A 58 -14.10 11.58 1.83
C VAL A 58 -15.02 12.08 0.74
N GLY A 59 -15.87 11.22 0.16
CA GLY A 59 -16.84 11.65 -0.85
C GLY A 59 -17.83 12.70 -0.30
N LYS A 60 -18.34 12.49 0.93
CA LYS A 60 -19.17 13.49 1.62
C LYS A 60 -18.44 14.82 1.83
N ALA A 61 -17.17 14.77 2.25
CA ALA A 61 -16.37 15.96 2.49
C ALA A 61 -16.04 16.75 1.21
N LEU A 62 -15.85 16.04 0.09
CA LEU A 62 -15.55 16.63 -1.22
C LEU A 62 -16.81 17.03 -2.01
N GLY A 63 -18.01 16.65 -1.56
CA GLY A 63 -19.24 16.88 -2.31
C GLY A 63 -19.34 16.09 -3.62
N GLN A 64 -18.51 15.06 -3.81
CA GLN A 64 -18.48 14.22 -5.00
C GLN A 64 -18.43 12.74 -4.62
N SER A 65 -19.01 11.88 -5.44
CA SER A 65 -18.95 10.44 -5.19
C SER A 65 -17.56 9.88 -5.49
N ILE A 66 -17.16 8.86 -4.71
CA ILE A 66 -15.96 8.06 -4.95
C ILE A 66 -16.41 6.66 -5.36
N VAL A 67 -16.10 6.27 -6.59
CA VAL A 67 -16.48 4.98 -7.18
C VAL A 67 -15.32 3.99 -7.03
N ILE A 68 -15.56 2.89 -6.34
CA ILE A 68 -14.54 1.86 -6.07
C ILE A 68 -14.46 0.87 -7.23
N GLU A 69 -13.22 0.58 -7.65
CA GLU A 69 -12.92 -0.43 -8.67
C GLU A 69 -11.83 -1.38 -8.19
N ASN A 70 -12.18 -2.64 -7.96
CA ASN A 70 -11.22 -3.66 -7.55
C ASN A 70 -10.46 -4.21 -8.77
N ARG A 71 -9.13 -4.11 -8.77
CA ARG A 71 -8.22 -4.63 -9.81
C ARG A 71 -7.20 -5.61 -9.21
N PRO A 72 -7.62 -6.86 -8.90
CA PRO A 72 -6.71 -7.87 -8.38
C PRO A 72 -5.78 -8.43 -9.46
N GLY A 73 -4.68 -9.07 -9.02
CA GLY A 73 -3.77 -9.84 -9.87
C GLY A 73 -2.31 -9.42 -9.71
N GLY A 74 -1.37 -10.34 -9.97
CA GLY A 74 0.07 -10.09 -9.88
C GLY A 74 0.53 -9.58 -8.50
N GLY A 75 -0.04 -10.09 -7.41
CA GLY A 75 0.25 -9.58 -6.06
C GLY A 75 -0.20 -8.13 -5.82
N GLY A 76 -1.11 -7.60 -6.65
CA GLY A 76 -1.56 -6.22 -6.67
C GLY A 76 -0.88 -5.34 -7.73
N ASN A 77 0.12 -5.86 -8.45
CA ASN A 77 0.87 -5.09 -9.45
C ASN A 77 0.00 -4.63 -10.62
N LEU A 78 -0.98 -5.43 -11.07
CA LEU A 78 -1.86 -5.02 -12.16
C LEU A 78 -2.72 -3.80 -11.79
N GLY A 79 -3.20 -3.75 -10.54
CA GLY A 79 -3.92 -2.60 -10.02
C GLY A 79 -3.00 -1.39 -9.83
N ALA A 80 -1.81 -1.61 -9.27
CA ALA A 80 -0.83 -0.55 -9.05
C ALA A 80 -0.33 0.08 -10.37
N GLU A 81 -0.08 -0.72 -11.39
CA GLU A 81 0.24 -0.27 -12.75
C GLU A 81 -0.89 0.57 -13.34
N ALA A 82 -2.14 0.13 -13.19
CA ALA A 82 -3.29 0.89 -13.68
C ALA A 82 -3.46 2.24 -12.97
N ILE A 83 -3.05 2.34 -11.70
CA ILE A 83 -3.01 3.61 -10.96
C ILE A 83 -1.87 4.49 -11.47
N ALA A 84 -0.66 3.95 -11.58
CA ALA A 84 0.53 4.66 -12.04
C ALA A 84 0.38 5.23 -13.46
N LYS A 85 -0.35 4.53 -14.34
CA LYS A 85 -0.60 4.94 -15.73
C LYS A 85 -1.88 5.78 -15.91
N ALA A 86 -2.60 6.09 -14.84
CA ALA A 86 -3.80 6.91 -14.93
C ALA A 86 -3.45 8.38 -15.26
N PRO A 87 -4.37 9.14 -15.88
CA PRO A 87 -4.17 10.58 -16.04
C PRO A 87 -3.92 11.24 -14.67
N PRO A 88 -2.89 12.09 -14.52
CA PRO A 88 -2.55 12.74 -13.26
C PRO A 88 -3.46 13.96 -12.99
N ASP A 89 -4.77 13.78 -13.09
CA ASP A 89 -5.80 14.83 -12.97
C ASP A 89 -6.58 14.77 -11.65
N GLY A 90 -6.22 13.85 -10.75
CA GLY A 90 -6.86 13.63 -9.45
C GLY A 90 -8.13 12.78 -9.50
N TYR A 91 -8.72 12.51 -10.68
CA TYR A 91 -9.98 11.75 -10.79
C TYR A 91 -9.77 10.24 -10.78
N THR A 92 -8.53 9.77 -10.78
CA THR A 92 -8.17 8.38 -10.51
C THR A 92 -7.15 8.36 -9.38
N ILE A 93 -7.55 7.81 -8.23
CA ILE A 93 -6.69 7.60 -7.06
C ILE A 93 -6.61 6.10 -6.76
N GLY A 94 -5.60 5.71 -5.98
CA GLY A 94 -5.32 4.32 -5.68
C GLY A 94 -5.24 4.03 -4.19
N LEU A 95 -5.80 2.90 -3.78
CA LEU A 95 -5.50 2.26 -2.51
C LEU A 95 -4.55 1.09 -2.77
N ILE A 96 -3.27 1.31 -2.47
CA ILE A 96 -2.15 0.41 -2.74
C ILE A 96 -1.62 -0.16 -1.43
N GLN A 97 -1.10 -1.39 -1.45
CA GLN A 97 -0.50 -2.02 -0.28
C GLN A 97 1.00 -1.70 -0.20
N LEU A 98 1.56 -1.64 1.02
CA LEU A 98 3.00 -1.47 1.25
C LEU A 98 3.85 -2.43 0.40
N GLY A 99 3.43 -3.70 0.27
CA GLY A 99 4.16 -4.68 -0.54
C GLY A 99 4.33 -4.26 -2.00
N ASN A 100 3.33 -3.61 -2.61
CA ASN A 100 3.41 -3.16 -4.01
C ASN A 100 4.45 -2.05 -4.21
N VAL A 101 4.66 -1.21 -3.19
CA VAL A 101 5.56 -0.06 -3.27
C VAL A 101 6.97 -0.40 -2.80
N ALA A 102 7.10 -1.18 -1.71
CA ALA A 102 8.36 -1.39 -1.01
C ALA A 102 8.98 -2.78 -1.20
N ILE A 103 8.22 -3.79 -1.66
CA ILE A 103 8.69 -5.18 -1.77
C ILE A 103 8.74 -5.63 -3.22
N ASN A 104 7.64 -5.45 -3.95
CA ASN A 104 7.48 -5.95 -5.31
C ASN A 104 8.58 -5.45 -6.29
N PRO A 105 9.10 -4.21 -6.20
CA PRO A 105 10.24 -3.78 -7.02
C PRO A 105 11.52 -4.62 -6.85
N HIS A 106 11.63 -5.39 -5.76
CA HIS A 106 12.81 -6.20 -5.46
C HIS A 106 12.60 -7.69 -5.71
N ILE A 107 11.37 -8.14 -5.99
CA ILE A 107 11.04 -9.57 -6.15
C ILE A 107 10.37 -9.90 -7.48
N TYR A 108 9.85 -8.91 -8.21
CA TYR A 108 9.33 -9.08 -9.57
C TYR A 108 10.32 -8.45 -10.57
N ALA A 109 10.88 -9.27 -11.46
CA ALA A 109 11.85 -8.81 -12.46
C ALA A 109 11.21 -7.86 -13.49
N ASP A 110 9.95 -8.11 -13.86
CA ASP A 110 9.24 -7.40 -14.94
C ASP A 110 8.17 -6.44 -14.40
N LEU A 111 8.52 -5.61 -13.41
CA LEU A 111 7.62 -4.56 -12.94
C LEU A 111 7.59 -3.41 -13.98
N THR A 112 6.40 -3.07 -14.47
CA THR A 112 6.20 -2.10 -15.56
C THR A 112 5.95 -0.67 -15.11
N PHE A 113 6.13 -0.38 -13.82
CA PHE A 113 6.02 0.94 -13.22
C PHE A 113 7.05 1.07 -12.08
N ASP A 114 7.48 2.30 -11.79
CA ASP A 114 8.33 2.65 -10.66
C ASP A 114 7.48 3.26 -9.54
N PRO A 115 7.26 2.57 -8.41
CA PRO A 115 6.41 3.10 -7.35
C PRO A 115 6.92 4.39 -6.69
N LEU A 116 8.21 4.72 -6.81
CA LEU A 116 8.78 5.93 -6.23
C LEU A 116 8.60 7.16 -7.12
N ASN A 117 8.59 6.96 -8.44
CA ASN A 117 8.53 8.06 -9.41
C ASN A 117 7.15 8.20 -10.07
N ASP A 118 6.39 7.11 -10.19
CA ASP A 118 5.09 7.08 -10.90
C ASP A 118 3.88 7.24 -9.97
N LEU A 119 4.08 7.31 -8.64
CA LEU A 119 3.02 7.44 -7.65
C LEU A 119 3.29 8.60 -6.69
N VAL A 120 2.23 9.38 -6.42
CA VAL A 120 2.26 10.45 -5.41
C VAL A 120 1.54 9.97 -4.14
N PRO A 121 2.21 9.91 -2.98
CA PRO A 121 1.57 9.51 -1.73
C PRO A 121 0.61 10.61 -1.25
N VAL A 122 -0.62 10.22 -0.91
CA VAL A 122 -1.65 11.14 -0.40
C VAL A 122 -1.72 11.06 1.13
N ALA A 123 -2.13 9.90 1.65
CA ALA A 123 -2.26 9.67 3.09
C ALA A 123 -2.30 8.16 3.41
N PRO A 124 -1.86 7.75 4.62
CA PRO A 124 -2.14 6.41 5.12
C PRO A 124 -3.64 6.29 5.47
N VAL A 125 -4.30 5.26 4.96
CA VAL A 125 -5.74 5.01 5.20
C VAL A 125 -5.97 4.09 6.40
N THR A 126 -5.11 3.08 6.56
CA THR A 126 -5.15 2.16 7.70
C THR A 126 -3.73 1.83 8.15
N SER A 127 -3.61 1.54 9.44
CA SER A 127 -2.44 0.90 10.03
C SER A 127 -2.93 -0.27 10.86
N SER A 128 -2.27 -1.42 10.73
CA SER A 128 -2.51 -2.58 11.60
C SER A 128 -1.16 -3.11 12.03
N PRO A 129 -0.96 -3.39 13.34
CA PRO A 129 0.18 -4.18 13.75
C PRO A 129 0.12 -5.55 13.08
N ILE A 130 1.29 -6.11 12.80
CA ILE A 130 1.44 -7.53 12.46
C ILE A 130 1.80 -8.24 13.76
N LEU A 131 0.98 -9.20 14.13
CA LEU A 131 1.12 -9.99 15.34
C LEU A 131 1.83 -11.30 15.02
N VAL A 132 2.62 -11.80 15.97
CA VAL A 132 3.11 -13.19 15.97
C VAL A 132 2.04 -14.04 16.62
N VAL A 133 1.43 -14.94 15.84
CA VAL A 133 0.28 -15.72 16.31
C VAL A 133 0.60 -17.20 16.20
N ALA A 134 0.35 -17.95 17.27
CA ALA A 134 0.55 -19.39 17.33
C ALA A 134 -0.78 -20.13 17.48
N ASN A 135 -0.83 -21.38 17.00
CA ASN A 135 -1.91 -22.30 17.37
C ASN A 135 -1.90 -22.51 18.89
N ALA A 136 -3.09 -22.66 19.51
CA ALA A 136 -3.21 -22.80 20.96
C ALA A 136 -2.45 -23.99 21.58
N LYS A 137 -2.15 -25.03 20.79
CA LYS A 137 -1.40 -26.23 21.23
C LYS A 137 0.11 -26.08 21.10
N VAL A 138 0.62 -25.00 20.54
CA VAL A 138 2.07 -24.74 20.52
C VAL A 138 2.53 -24.50 21.95
N ALA A 139 3.58 -25.22 22.35
CA ALA A 139 4.20 -25.15 23.67
C ALA A 139 5.10 -23.90 23.80
N ALA A 140 4.51 -22.74 23.57
CA ALA A 140 5.07 -21.42 23.79
C ALA A 140 3.93 -20.45 24.11
N ASP A 141 4.09 -19.68 25.18
CA ASP A 141 3.13 -18.67 25.62
C ASP A 141 3.66 -17.24 25.39
N ASP A 142 4.94 -17.10 25.04
CA ASP A 142 5.54 -15.84 24.62
C ASP A 142 6.56 -16.02 23.48
N LEU A 143 7.10 -14.89 22.99
CA LEU A 143 8.07 -14.88 21.90
C LEU A 143 9.41 -15.54 22.28
N ARG A 144 9.85 -15.47 23.54
CA ARG A 144 11.10 -16.06 24.01
C ARG A 144 11.01 -17.58 23.98
N GLU A 145 9.92 -18.12 24.49
CA GLU A 145 9.62 -19.55 24.46
C GLU A 145 9.47 -20.06 23.04
N LEU A 146 8.80 -19.30 22.17
CA LEU A 146 8.71 -19.66 20.75
C LEU A 146 10.09 -19.75 20.09
N ILE A 147 10.97 -18.78 20.34
CA ILE A 147 12.33 -18.78 19.78
C ILE A 147 13.11 -19.98 20.33
N ALA A 148 13.00 -20.28 21.62
CA ALA A 148 13.65 -21.44 22.22
C ALA A 148 13.15 -22.75 21.59
N LEU A 149 11.82 -22.89 21.43
CA LEU A 149 11.19 -24.05 20.81
C LEU A 149 11.66 -24.23 19.35
N ALA A 150 11.65 -23.15 18.56
CA ALA A 150 12.08 -23.18 17.17
C ALA A 150 13.57 -23.55 17.01
N LYS A 151 14.44 -23.10 17.94
CA LYS A 151 15.87 -23.48 17.95
C LYS A 151 16.11 -24.92 18.35
N GLN A 152 15.30 -25.47 19.24
CA GLN A 152 15.38 -26.89 19.64
C GLN A 152 14.91 -27.83 18.52
N SER A 153 14.08 -27.34 17.61
CA SER A 153 13.50 -28.15 16.52
C SER A 153 13.52 -27.42 15.16
N PRO A 154 14.71 -27.17 14.57
CA PRO A 154 14.84 -26.47 13.29
C PRO A 154 14.05 -27.16 12.17
N GLY A 155 13.31 -26.37 11.39
CA GLY A 155 12.52 -26.84 10.25
C GLY A 155 11.25 -27.61 10.61
N LYS A 156 10.93 -27.78 11.91
CA LYS A 156 9.72 -28.51 12.36
C LYS A 156 8.48 -27.63 12.48
N LEU A 157 8.66 -26.34 12.72
CA LEU A 157 7.55 -25.39 12.76
C LEU A 157 7.35 -24.78 11.37
N SER A 158 6.09 -24.57 11.01
CA SER A 158 5.71 -23.83 9.81
C SER A 158 4.88 -22.59 10.15
N TYR A 159 4.97 -21.57 9.30
CA TYR A 159 4.17 -20.37 9.37
C TYR A 159 3.43 -20.08 8.07
N GLY A 160 2.18 -19.63 8.18
CA GLY A 160 1.34 -19.26 7.05
C GLY A 160 1.37 -17.77 6.76
N SER A 161 1.30 -17.39 5.48
CA SER A 161 1.15 -16.00 5.04
C SER A 161 0.14 -15.87 3.90
N GLY A 162 -0.19 -14.63 3.52
CA GLY A 162 -1.00 -14.35 2.33
C GLY A 162 -0.28 -14.53 0.99
N GLY A 163 0.93 -15.10 0.99
CA GLY A 163 1.75 -15.35 -0.19
C GLY A 163 3.07 -14.55 -0.19
N PRO A 164 3.98 -14.85 -1.13
CA PRO A 164 5.22 -14.11 -1.30
C PRO A 164 4.96 -12.61 -1.54
N GLY A 165 5.85 -11.76 -1.03
CA GLY A 165 5.73 -10.30 -1.15
C GLY A 165 4.71 -9.63 -0.21
N THR A 166 3.90 -10.38 0.52
CA THR A 166 2.96 -9.81 1.50
C THR A 166 3.67 -9.39 2.79
N ALA A 167 3.08 -8.46 3.54
CA ALA A 167 3.66 -8.00 4.81
C ALA A 167 3.81 -9.15 5.84
N PRO A 168 2.85 -10.08 6.00
CA PRO A 168 3.03 -11.33 6.76
C PRO A 168 4.24 -12.18 6.35
N HIS A 169 4.49 -12.32 5.05
CA HIS A 169 5.65 -13.08 4.56
C HIS A 169 6.95 -12.39 4.96
N LEU A 170 7.06 -11.08 4.73
CA LEU A 170 8.25 -10.33 5.12
C LEU A 170 8.47 -10.34 6.63
N ALA A 171 7.39 -10.25 7.43
CA ALA A 171 7.48 -10.34 8.89
C ALA A 171 8.02 -11.71 9.34
N GLY A 172 7.58 -12.81 8.71
CA GLY A 172 8.10 -14.15 8.99
C GLY A 172 9.57 -14.32 8.62
N GLU A 173 9.99 -13.84 7.44
CA GLU A 173 11.39 -13.87 7.03
C GLU A 173 12.28 -12.96 7.91
N MET A 174 11.78 -11.80 8.31
CA MET A 174 12.46 -10.92 9.26
C MET A 174 12.61 -11.58 10.63
N PHE A 175 11.56 -12.25 11.11
CA PHE A 175 11.59 -13.01 12.37
C PHE A 175 12.64 -14.14 12.31
N LYS A 176 12.63 -14.95 11.25
CA LYS A 176 13.64 -16.02 11.02
C LYS A 176 15.06 -15.47 11.15
N ARG A 177 15.34 -14.38 10.43
CA ARG A 177 16.68 -13.75 10.39
C ARG A 177 17.09 -13.16 11.73
N LEU A 178 16.21 -12.41 12.39
CA LEU A 178 16.53 -11.73 13.65
C LEU A 178 16.63 -12.71 14.83
N ALA A 179 15.73 -13.69 14.90
CA ALA A 179 15.74 -14.68 15.97
C ALA A 179 16.77 -15.81 15.76
N GLY A 180 17.27 -15.97 14.54
CA GLY A 180 18.15 -17.08 14.15
C GLY A 180 17.43 -18.42 14.27
N VAL A 181 16.23 -18.51 13.69
CA VAL A 181 15.37 -19.70 13.72
C VAL A 181 15.07 -20.18 12.31
N ASP A 182 14.91 -21.49 12.16
CA ASP A 182 14.49 -22.12 10.92
C ASP A 182 13.03 -22.58 11.05
N ILE A 183 12.12 -21.85 10.43
CA ILE A 183 10.70 -22.18 10.33
C ILE A 183 10.26 -22.10 8.86
N LEU A 184 9.44 -23.07 8.43
CA LEU A 184 9.02 -23.22 7.04
C LEU A 184 7.92 -22.23 6.68
N HIS A 185 8.09 -21.47 5.59
CA HIS A 185 7.02 -20.62 5.04
C HIS A 185 6.04 -21.44 4.20
N VAL A 186 4.74 -21.31 4.48
CA VAL A 186 3.65 -21.89 3.69
C VAL A 186 2.81 -20.75 3.09
N PRO A 187 2.83 -20.54 1.75
CA PRO A 187 2.08 -19.47 1.11
C PRO A 187 0.62 -19.87 0.88
N TYR A 188 -0.31 -18.99 1.26
CA TYR A 188 -1.74 -19.13 0.98
C TYR A 188 -2.21 -18.01 0.05
N ARG A 189 -3.43 -18.14 -0.50
CA ARG A 189 -4.11 -17.10 -1.28
C ARG A 189 -4.79 -16.06 -0.36
N GLY A 190 -4.03 -15.51 0.57
CA GLY A 190 -4.52 -14.58 1.62
C GLY A 190 -4.40 -15.13 3.04
N VAL A 191 -4.54 -14.26 4.04
CA VAL A 191 -4.34 -14.60 5.46
C VAL A 191 -5.48 -15.44 6.03
N GLY A 192 -6.72 -15.28 5.55
CA GLY A 192 -7.87 -16.04 6.04
C GLY A 192 -7.69 -17.57 5.97
N PRO A 193 -7.34 -18.15 4.80
CA PRO A 193 -7.02 -19.57 4.69
C PRO A 193 -5.87 -20.02 5.61
N ALA A 194 -4.83 -19.19 5.78
CA ALA A 194 -3.73 -19.50 6.70
C ALA A 194 -4.22 -19.57 8.17
N VAL A 195 -5.13 -18.68 8.58
CA VAL A 195 -5.73 -18.71 9.92
C VAL A 195 -6.59 -19.95 10.15
N ASN A 196 -7.29 -20.44 9.12
CA ASN A 196 -8.05 -21.70 9.24
C ASN A 196 -7.11 -22.89 9.48
N ASP A 197 -6.00 -22.97 8.74
CA ASP A 197 -5.00 -24.03 8.91
C ASP A 197 -4.25 -23.90 10.23
N LEU A 198 -4.04 -22.67 10.71
CA LEU A 198 -3.51 -22.40 12.05
C LEU A 198 -4.45 -23.00 13.09
N VAL A 199 -5.75 -22.69 13.03
CA VAL A 199 -6.74 -23.23 13.98
C VAL A 199 -6.81 -24.76 13.92
N GLY A 200 -6.75 -25.34 12.72
CA GLY A 200 -6.68 -26.78 12.51
C GLY A 200 -5.38 -27.44 13.00
N GLY A 201 -4.33 -26.65 13.25
CA GLY A 201 -3.01 -27.14 13.66
C GLY A 201 -2.16 -27.70 12.52
N HIS A 202 -2.55 -27.47 11.27
CA HIS A 202 -1.77 -27.85 10.08
C HIS A 202 -0.49 -27.00 9.95
N ILE A 203 -0.56 -25.75 10.41
CA ILE A 203 0.60 -24.87 10.61
C ILE A 203 0.64 -24.42 12.07
N GLN A 204 1.83 -24.12 12.58
CA GLN A 204 2.02 -23.76 13.99
C GLN A 204 1.91 -22.27 14.22
N LEU A 205 2.27 -21.47 13.22
CA LEU A 205 2.38 -20.02 13.33
C LEU A 205 1.70 -19.30 12.16
N THR A 206 1.35 -18.04 12.38
CA THR A 206 1.10 -17.08 11.30
C THR A 206 1.49 -15.69 11.74
N PHE A 207 1.68 -14.80 10.77
CA PHE A 207 1.89 -13.38 10.99
C PHE A 207 0.66 -12.66 10.44
N ALA A 208 -0.12 -12.04 11.31
CA ALA A 208 -1.44 -11.53 10.92
C ALA A 208 -1.84 -10.31 11.71
N GLY A 209 -2.67 -9.45 11.12
CA GLY A 209 -3.31 -8.36 11.84
C GLY A 209 -4.44 -8.87 12.75
N TRP A 210 -4.72 -8.11 13.82
CA TRP A 210 -5.74 -8.47 14.81
C TRP A 210 -7.09 -8.85 14.20
N GLY A 211 -7.56 -8.11 13.18
CA GLY A 211 -8.85 -8.38 12.55
C GLY A 211 -8.99 -9.79 11.96
N ALA A 212 -7.89 -10.42 11.53
CA ALA A 212 -7.92 -11.78 10.98
C ALA A 212 -7.92 -12.86 12.07
N VAL A 213 -7.36 -12.58 13.25
CA VAL A 213 -7.13 -13.59 14.31
C VAL A 213 -7.98 -13.37 15.55
N ARG A 214 -8.69 -12.25 15.66
CA ARG A 214 -9.52 -11.90 16.82
C ARG A 214 -10.46 -13.03 17.23
N GLY A 215 -11.26 -13.55 16.30
CA GLY A 215 -12.22 -14.62 16.59
C GLY A 215 -11.55 -15.90 17.12
N PRO A 216 -10.56 -16.46 16.42
CA PRO A 216 -9.77 -17.60 16.93
C PRO A 216 -9.09 -17.37 18.28
N VAL A 217 -8.57 -16.16 18.53
CA VAL A 217 -7.92 -15.82 19.81
C VAL A 217 -8.94 -15.73 20.95
N GLU A 218 -10.06 -15.02 20.73
CA GLU A 218 -11.16 -14.92 21.72
C GLU A 218 -11.78 -16.30 22.00
N ALA A 219 -11.76 -17.22 21.03
CA ALA A 219 -12.21 -18.61 21.19
C ALA A 219 -11.15 -19.54 21.83
N GLY A 220 -9.95 -19.06 22.15
CA GLY A 220 -8.87 -19.88 22.73
C GLY A 220 -8.26 -20.89 21.76
N LEU A 221 -8.45 -20.72 20.45
CA LEU A 221 -7.92 -21.61 19.40
C LEU A 221 -6.54 -21.13 18.87
N ALA A 222 -6.19 -19.89 19.14
CA ALA A 222 -4.90 -19.28 18.82
C ALA A 222 -4.42 -18.38 19.97
N LYS A 223 -3.11 -18.10 20.03
CA LYS A 223 -2.49 -17.18 20.99
C LYS A 223 -1.69 -16.12 20.26
N VAL A 224 -1.76 -14.88 20.73
CA VAL A 224 -0.86 -13.79 20.30
C VAL A 224 0.36 -13.80 21.21
N LEU A 225 1.55 -13.83 20.62
CA LEU A 225 2.83 -13.91 21.34
C LEU A 225 3.59 -12.57 21.35
N ALA A 226 3.33 -11.70 20.37
CA ALA A 226 3.87 -10.35 20.23
C ALA A 226 3.05 -9.53 19.23
#